data_AF-A0A845FM96-F1
#
_entry.id   AF-A0A845FM96-F1
#
_cell.length_a   1.000
_cell.length_b   1.000
_cell.length_c   1.000
_cell.angle_alpha   90.00
_cell.angle_beta   90.00
_cell.angle_gamma   90.00
#
_symmetry.space_group_name_H-M   'P 1'
#
loop_
_entity.id
_entity.type
_entity.pdbx_description
1 polymer ?
#
loop_
_entity_poly.entity_id
_entity_poly.type
_entity_poly.pdbx_seq_one_letter_code
_entity_poly.pdbx_strand_id
1 'polypeptide(L)'
;MQESLIWKDMNIKISGLLPVQLFVGGLLWAGTISASPTDNEFIPCKKLAVRTLDFCLNQNGSECWEKSKADHDSCSKDVIYGHSRDARKYEEEKRQAEKEARKELEARQKN
;
A
#
# COMPACT_ATOMS: atom_id res chain seq x y z
N MET A 1 15.18 -46.42 -56.88
CA MET A 1 16.12 -45.35 -57.28
C MET A 1 16.46 -44.58 -56.02
N GLN A 2 17.76 -44.55 -55.70
CA GLN A 2 18.29 -43.97 -54.48
C GLN A 2 18.25 -42.44 -54.47
N GLU A 3 18.13 -41.96 -53.24
CA GLU A 3 18.59 -40.69 -52.67
C GLU A 3 19.51 -39.83 -53.56
N SER A 4 19.16 -38.56 -53.69
CA SER A 4 20.09 -37.45 -53.48
C SER A 4 19.35 -36.12 -53.73
N LEU A 5 19.91 -35.05 -53.14
CA LEU A 5 19.68 -33.64 -53.48
C LEU A 5 18.44 -33.01 -52.81
N ILE A 6 18.49 -32.03 -51.91
CA ILE A 6 19.56 -31.11 -51.49
C ILE A 6 19.17 -30.58 -50.08
N TRP A 7 19.93 -30.95 -49.06
CA TRP A 7 20.06 -30.15 -47.84
C TRP A 7 21.14 -29.08 -48.09
N LYS A 8 20.73 -27.84 -48.38
CA LYS A 8 21.51 -26.58 -48.43
C LYS A 8 20.41 -25.50 -48.53
N ASP A 9 20.16 -24.60 -47.59
CA ASP A 9 21.06 -23.90 -46.69
C ASP A 9 20.29 -23.42 -45.46
N MET A 10 20.46 -24.08 -44.31
CA MET A 10 20.29 -23.42 -43.01
C MET A 10 21.63 -22.78 -42.65
N ASN A 11 21.83 -21.55 -43.09
CA ASN A 11 22.95 -20.71 -42.65
C ASN A 11 22.40 -19.40 -42.07
N ILE A 12 21.73 -19.52 -40.92
CA ILE A 12 21.44 -18.37 -40.06
C ILE A 12 22.77 -17.94 -39.45
N LYS A 13 23.37 -16.90 -40.06
CA LYS A 13 24.57 -16.23 -39.52
C LYS A 13 24.20 -15.49 -38.24
N ILE A 14 24.36 -16.14 -37.10
CA ILE A 14 24.42 -15.46 -35.79
C ILE A 14 25.85 -14.92 -35.65
N SER A 15 26.15 -13.86 -36.39
CA SER A 15 27.37 -13.06 -36.20
C SER A 15 27.07 -12.00 -35.15
N GLY A 16 27.87 -12.01 -34.08
CA GLY A 16 27.56 -11.39 -32.82
C GLY A 16 27.28 -9.89 -32.86
N LEU A 17 26.29 -9.49 -32.06
CA LEU A 17 26.37 -8.39 -31.11
C LEU A 17 25.08 -8.45 -30.26
N LEU A 18 25.22 -8.19 -28.96
CA LEU A 18 24.16 -7.98 -27.94
C LEU A 18 23.54 -9.22 -27.26
N PRO A 19 24.17 -9.73 -26.19
CA PRO A 19 23.47 -10.26 -25.03
C PRO A 19 23.49 -9.25 -23.87
N VAL A 20 23.30 -7.95 -24.12
CA VAL A 20 23.32 -6.90 -23.07
C VAL A 20 22.13 -5.95 -23.20
N GLN A 21 20.96 -6.44 -23.61
CA GLN A 21 19.74 -5.62 -23.64
C GLN A 21 18.53 -6.24 -22.92
N LEU A 22 18.69 -7.39 -22.25
CA LEU A 22 17.62 -8.02 -21.48
C LEU A 22 17.80 -7.94 -19.96
N PHE A 23 18.59 -6.99 -19.44
CA PHE A 23 18.70 -6.74 -18.00
C PHE A 23 18.16 -5.38 -17.53
N VAL A 24 18.02 -4.40 -18.43
CA VAL A 24 17.61 -3.04 -18.04
C VAL A 24 16.08 -2.86 -18.04
N GLY A 25 15.33 -3.71 -18.76
CA GLY A 25 13.87 -3.59 -18.87
C GLY A 25 13.05 -4.25 -17.74
N GLY A 26 13.66 -5.10 -16.91
CA GLY A 26 12.94 -5.88 -15.89
C GLY A 26 12.64 -5.15 -14.57
N LEU A 27 13.36 -4.05 -14.28
CA LEU A 27 13.26 -3.32 -13.02
C LEU A 27 12.13 -2.28 -12.97
N LEU A 28 11.50 -1.96 -14.10
CA LEU A 28 10.45 -0.92 -14.19
C LEU A 28 9.03 -1.45 -13.92
N TRP A 29 8.89 -2.74 -13.59
CA TRP A 29 7.62 -3.37 -13.21
C TRP A 29 7.46 -3.58 -11.70
N ALA A 30 8.25 -2.91 -10.86
CA ALA A 30 7.97 -2.78 -9.42
C ALA A 30 6.88 -1.71 -9.19
N GLY A 31 5.80 -1.79 -9.95
CA GLY A 31 4.67 -0.91 -9.80
C GLY A 31 3.99 -1.26 -8.50
N THR A 32 4.00 -0.29 -7.57
CA THR A 32 3.10 -0.20 -6.43
C THR A 32 3.68 -0.88 -5.15
N ILE A 33 4.58 -0.18 -4.45
CA ILE A 33 5.05 -0.53 -3.10
C ILE A 33 3.88 -0.31 -2.12
N SER A 34 3.32 -1.40 -1.58
CA SER A 34 2.40 -1.32 -0.44
C SER A 34 3.27 -1.39 0.80
N ALA A 35 3.46 -0.27 1.50
CA ALA A 35 4.18 -0.29 2.77
C ALA A 35 3.27 -0.98 3.81
N SER A 36 3.75 -2.05 4.43
CA SER A 36 3.08 -2.64 5.58
C SER A 36 3.17 -1.69 6.78
N PRO A 37 2.19 -1.71 7.70
CA PRO A 37 2.29 -0.96 8.94
C PRO A 37 3.54 -1.35 9.73
N THR A 38 4.14 -0.36 10.38
CA THR A 38 5.31 -0.50 11.23
C THR A 38 4.92 -0.49 12.71
N ASP A 39 5.73 -1.09 13.60
CA ASP A 39 5.40 -1.23 15.02
C ASP A 39 5.11 0.10 15.74
N ASN A 40 5.77 1.19 15.29
CA ASN A 40 5.56 2.54 15.81
C ASN A 40 4.14 3.06 15.57
N GLU A 41 3.45 2.60 14.53
CA GLU A 41 2.08 3.03 14.19
C GLU A 41 1.04 2.45 15.16
N PHE A 42 1.39 1.40 15.90
CA PHE A 42 0.52 0.80 16.94
C PHE A 42 0.78 1.37 18.34
N ILE A 43 1.81 2.19 18.55
CA ILE A 43 2.08 2.84 19.85
C ILE A 43 0.86 3.66 20.34
N PRO A 44 0.18 4.46 19.50
CA PRO A 44 -1.03 5.17 19.91
C PRO A 44 -2.15 4.23 20.36
N CYS A 45 -2.34 3.07 19.71
CA CYS A 45 -3.34 2.09 20.07
C CYS A 45 -3.11 1.51 21.47
N LYS A 46 -1.85 1.21 21.81
CA LYS A 46 -1.46 0.78 23.17
C LYS A 46 -1.76 1.87 24.21
N LYS A 47 -1.42 3.13 23.91
CA LYS A 47 -1.71 4.27 24.80
C LYS A 47 -3.20 4.47 25.03
N LEU A 48 -4.01 4.33 23.97
CA LEU A 48 -5.46 4.41 24.05
C LEU A 48 -6.02 3.33 24.98
N ALA A 49 -5.64 2.08 24.74
CA ALA A 49 -6.08 0.93 25.53
C ALA A 49 -5.78 1.10 27.03
N VAL A 50 -4.56 1.55 27.37
CA VAL A 50 -4.16 1.81 28.75
C VAL A 50 -4.98 2.93 29.38
N ARG A 51 -5.22 4.03 28.66
CA ARG A 51 -6.06 5.13 29.17
C ARG A 51 -7.50 4.70 29.39
N THR A 52 -8.08 3.94 28.47
CA THR A 52 -9.43 3.38 28.63
C THR A 52 -9.51 2.48 29.84
N LEU A 53 -8.52 1.61 30.02
CA LEU A 53 -8.45 0.70 31.17
C LEU A 53 -8.39 1.48 32.49
N ASP A 54 -7.45 2.42 32.59
CA ASP A 54 -7.25 3.25 33.77
C ASP A 54 -8.52 4.04 34.12
N PHE A 55 -9.12 4.70 33.13
CA PHE A 55 -10.37 5.45 33.31
C PHE A 55 -11.52 4.57 33.77
N CYS A 56 -11.66 3.37 33.21
CA CYS A 56 -12.73 2.44 33.59
C CYS A 56 -12.54 1.90 35.01
N LEU A 57 -11.30 1.51 35.37
CA LEU A 57 -10.97 1.04 36.72
C LEU A 57 -11.23 2.14 37.76
N ASN A 58 -10.88 3.38 37.45
CA ASN A 58 -11.16 4.54 38.30
C ASN A 58 -12.67 4.81 38.48
N GLN A 59 -13.52 4.30 37.59
CA GLN A 59 -14.97 4.37 37.70
C GLN A 59 -15.63 3.11 38.26
N ASN A 60 -14.85 2.15 38.76
CA ASN A 60 -15.36 0.85 39.25
C ASN A 60 -16.22 0.10 38.22
N GLY A 61 -15.89 0.20 36.92
CA GLY A 61 -16.56 -0.55 35.86
C GLY A 61 -16.25 -2.06 35.94
N SER A 62 -17.20 -2.91 35.51
CA SER A 62 -17.06 -4.37 35.55
C SER A 62 -16.38 -4.97 34.31
N GLU A 63 -16.39 -4.27 33.18
CA GLU A 63 -15.94 -4.78 31.87
C GLU A 63 -14.72 -4.01 31.32
N CYS A 64 -13.87 -3.50 32.22
CA CYS A 64 -12.77 -2.61 31.84
C CYS A 64 -11.74 -3.24 30.90
N TRP A 65 -11.45 -4.53 31.10
CA TRP A 65 -10.54 -5.25 30.23
C TRP A 65 -11.11 -5.43 28.82
N GLU A 66 -12.39 -5.84 28.71
CA GLU A 66 -13.03 -6.03 27.42
C GLU A 66 -13.11 -4.71 26.64
N LYS A 67 -13.45 -3.62 27.32
CA LYS A 67 -13.49 -2.28 26.71
C LYS A 67 -12.11 -1.81 26.24
N SER A 68 -11.09 -1.96 27.08
CA SER A 68 -9.71 -1.62 26.72
C SER A 68 -9.20 -2.41 25.51
N LYS A 69 -9.51 -3.72 25.48
CA LYS A 69 -9.17 -4.60 24.37
C LYS A 69 -9.92 -4.20 23.09
N ALA A 70 -11.20 -3.92 23.18
CA ALA A 70 -12.01 -3.48 22.04
C ALA A 70 -11.46 -2.20 21.41
N ASP A 71 -11.07 -1.22 22.24
CA ASP A 71 -10.46 0.03 21.77
C ASP A 71 -9.11 -0.22 21.09
N HIS A 72 -8.27 -1.10 21.65
CA HIS A 72 -7.00 -1.50 21.05
C HIS A 72 -7.21 -2.15 19.67
N ASP A 73 -8.12 -3.12 19.61
CA ASP A 73 -8.39 -3.91 18.41
C ASP A 73 -9.00 -3.06 17.31
N SER A 74 -9.90 -2.13 17.67
CA SER A 74 -10.45 -1.15 16.72
C SER A 74 -9.35 -0.26 16.15
N CYS A 75 -8.52 0.34 17.02
CA CYS A 75 -7.42 1.19 16.56
C CYS A 75 -6.42 0.43 15.67
N SER A 76 -6.10 -0.81 16.03
CA SER A 76 -5.17 -1.64 15.25
C SER A 76 -5.73 -1.98 13.87
N LYS A 77 -7.05 -2.22 13.77
CA LYS A 77 -7.72 -2.40 12.47
C LYS A 77 -7.65 -1.13 11.63
N ASP A 78 -7.82 0.04 12.22
CA ASP A 78 -7.72 1.32 11.50
C ASP A 78 -6.32 1.56 10.96
N VAL A 79 -5.28 1.22 11.74
CA VAL A 79 -3.88 1.25 11.28
C VAL A 79 -3.72 0.30 10.09
N ILE A 80 -4.14 -0.95 10.20
CA ILE A 80 -4.02 -1.93 9.11
C ILE A 80 -4.80 -1.47 7.86
N TYR A 81 -6.01 -0.96 8.05
CA TYR A 81 -6.86 -0.43 6.97
C TYR A 81 -6.24 0.81 6.32
N GLY A 82 -5.52 1.62 7.09
CA GLY A 82 -4.65 2.71 6.63
C GLY A 82 -3.72 2.30 5.49
N HIS A 83 -3.14 1.11 5.60
CA HIS A 83 -2.16 0.57 4.65
C HIS A 83 -2.80 -0.32 3.57
N SER A 84 -4.11 -0.57 3.67
CA SER A 84 -4.83 -1.34 2.66
C SER A 84 -5.02 -0.52 1.38
N ARG A 85 -4.81 -1.17 0.22
CA ARG A 85 -5.16 -0.58 -1.08
C ARG A 85 -6.65 -0.72 -1.37
N ASP A 86 -7.45 -0.08 -0.53
CA ASP A 86 -8.86 0.08 -0.86
C ASP A 86 -9.00 1.24 -1.87
N ALA A 87 -9.23 0.89 -3.14
CA ALA A 87 -9.40 1.85 -4.22
C ALA A 87 -10.52 2.88 -3.91
N ARG A 88 -11.57 2.47 -3.18
CA ARG A 88 -12.64 3.39 -2.80
C ARG A 88 -12.19 4.42 -1.78
N LYS A 89 -11.34 4.02 -0.83
CA LYS A 89 -10.80 4.93 0.18
C LYS A 89 -9.93 6.00 -0.47
N TYR A 90 -9.08 5.59 -1.40
CA TYR A 90 -8.24 6.49 -2.18
C TYR A 90 -9.07 7.50 -3.01
N GLU A 91 -10.13 7.03 -3.67
CA GLU A 91 -11.01 7.92 -4.45
C GLU A 91 -11.75 8.94 -3.59
N GLU A 92 -12.19 8.56 -2.38
CA GLU A 92 -12.86 9.48 -1.47
C GLU A 92 -11.88 10.51 -0.88
N GLU A 93 -10.70 10.07 -0.43
CA GLU A 93 -9.64 10.96 0.06
C GLU A 93 -9.23 11.98 -1.01
N LYS A 94 -9.04 11.52 -2.26
CA LYS A 94 -8.75 12.40 -3.40
C LYS A 94 -9.84 13.45 -3.60
N ARG A 95 -11.11 13.04 -3.57
CA ARG A 95 -12.26 13.93 -3.74
C ARG A 95 -12.35 14.97 -2.62
N GLN A 96 -12.02 14.61 -1.39
CA GLN A 96 -12.02 15.55 -0.26
C GLN A 96 -10.88 16.56 -0.40
N ALA A 97 -9.67 16.11 -0.73
CA ALA A 97 -8.54 16.99 -0.98
C ALA A 97 -8.83 18.00 -2.12
N GLU A 98 -9.47 17.55 -3.21
CA GLU A 98 -9.90 18.43 -4.31
C GLU A 98 -10.92 19.49 -3.86
N LYS A 99 -11.88 19.11 -3.01
CA LYS A 99 -12.87 20.05 -2.44
C LYS A 99 -12.21 21.10 -1.54
N GLU A 100 -11.26 20.69 -0.71
CA GLU A 100 -10.53 21.60 0.18
C GLU A 100 -9.66 22.58 -0.61
N ALA A 101 -8.90 22.08 -1.59
CA ALA A 101 -8.12 22.92 -2.49
C ALA A 101 -9.01 23.94 -3.22
N ARG A 102 -10.19 23.53 -3.70
CA ARG A 102 -11.15 24.44 -4.35
C ARG A 102 -11.66 25.52 -3.40
N LYS A 103 -12.00 25.16 -2.15
CA LYS A 103 -12.43 26.13 -1.13
C LYS A 103 -11.32 27.12 -0.79
N GLU A 104 -10.08 26.65 -0.70
CA GLU A 104 -8.92 27.51 -0.42
C GLU A 104 -8.67 28.50 -1.57
N LEU A 105 -8.77 28.05 -2.83
CA LEU A 105 -8.68 28.92 -4.01
C LEU A 105 -9.80 29.97 -4.03
N GLU A 106 -11.04 29.57 -3.76
CA GLU A 106 -12.17 30.50 -3.67
C GLU A 106 -12.01 31.53 -2.53
N ALA A 107 -11.43 31.13 -1.40
CA ALA A 107 -11.13 32.03 -0.28
C ALA A 107 -10.02 33.03 -0.65
N ARG A 108 -8.97 32.59 -1.36
CA ARG A 108 -7.88 33.45 -1.84
C ARG A 108 -8.34 34.45 -2.91
N GLN A 109 -9.36 34.14 -3.70
CA GLN A 109 -9.88 35.05 -4.72
C GLN A 109 -10.82 36.13 -4.17
N LYS A 110 -11.33 35.95 -2.94
CA LYS A 110 -12.22 36.91 -2.26
C LYS A 110 -11.49 37.91 -1.36
N ASN A 111 -10.18 37.75 -1.21
CA ASN A 111 -9.30 38.57 -0.36
C ASN A 111 -8.36 39.38 -1.25
#